data_AF-A0A6B3DZX6-F1
#
_entry.id   AF-A0A6B3DZX6-F1
#
_cell.length_a   1.000
_cell.length_b   1.000
_cell.length_c   1.000
_cell.angle_alpha   90.00
_cell.angle_beta   90.00
_cell.angle_gamma   90.00
#
_symmetry.space_group_name_H-M   'P 1'
#
loop_
_entity.id
_entity.type
_entity.pdbx_description
1 polymer ?
#
loop_
_entity_poly.entity_id
_entity_poly.type
_entity_poly.pdbx_seq_one_letter_code
_entity_poly.pdbx_strand_id
1 'polypeptide(L)'
;SVRPAPESGPNPPLLGQFGPPPTMPPTPPTSPPHLPGQRAAEAAESGEAKRDARPGRFSVSVAAGSTPGAGGRGRRMSCSVVLAVAGALAVATTLSVVLLKPFDHGSGGDTSAARPPSDTATGPSAAATATTGTVPEQYLGTWRGTGTVSLAGQDIPGGTYDIVVRRAAPGGVVGSVTQTDALGGSCLDVLTLKSVTSKQLVAVGRGSEDNPSHCVPDAHVVRLTPASGGALDFTSEDPKAGNPKARLTRVD
;
A
#
# COMPACT_ATOMS: atom_id res chain seq x y z
N SER A 1 -61.67 34.36 34.44
CA SER A 1 -60.51 34.88 35.19
C SER A 1 -59.53 33.73 35.37
N VAL A 2 -58.26 33.71 34.98
CA VAL A 2 -57.33 34.57 34.22
C VAL A 2 -56.33 33.57 33.60
N ARG A 3 -55.94 33.71 32.33
CA ARG A 3 -54.86 32.88 31.75
C ARG A 3 -53.52 33.34 32.32
N PRO A 4 -52.59 32.45 32.71
CA PRO A 4 -51.21 32.85 32.96
C PRO A 4 -50.51 33.22 31.65
N ALA A 5 -49.67 34.25 31.69
CA ALA A 5 -48.81 34.68 30.59
C ALA A 5 -47.68 33.67 30.35
N PRO A 6 -47.11 33.59 29.12
CA PRO A 6 -45.92 32.80 28.87
C PRO A 6 -44.69 33.44 29.51
N GLU A 7 -43.93 32.65 30.27
CA GLU A 7 -42.62 32.97 30.81
C GLU A 7 -41.61 33.18 29.67
N SER A 8 -40.92 34.33 29.69
CA SER A 8 -39.82 34.64 28.79
C SER A 8 -38.60 33.79 29.16
N GLY A 9 -38.27 32.80 28.33
CA GLY A 9 -37.04 32.01 28.48
C GLY A 9 -35.77 32.84 28.23
N PRO A 10 -34.60 32.40 28.74
CA PRO A 10 -33.34 33.11 28.55
C PRO A 10 -32.91 33.15 27.08
N ASN A 11 -32.45 34.32 26.62
CA ASN A 11 -31.87 34.50 25.29
C ASN A 11 -30.67 33.55 25.05
N PRO A 12 -30.48 33.02 23.83
CA PRO A 12 -29.28 32.27 23.48
C PRO A 12 -28.04 33.18 23.51
N PRO A 13 -26.86 32.66 23.89
CA PRO A 13 -25.63 33.45 23.87
C PRO A 13 -25.27 33.83 22.42
N LEU A 14 -24.98 35.12 22.21
CA LEU A 14 -24.47 35.64 20.96
C LEU A 14 -23.12 35.00 20.63
N LEU A 15 -23.05 34.41 19.45
CA LEU A 15 -21.85 33.84 18.83
C LEU A 15 -20.82 34.95 18.51
N GLY A 16 -19.56 34.67 18.87
CA GLY A 16 -18.35 35.02 18.11
C GLY A 16 -18.16 36.46 17.66
N GLN A 17 -17.58 37.30 18.51
CA GLN A 17 -16.87 38.48 18.03
C GLN A 17 -15.37 38.17 17.91
N PHE A 18 -14.93 37.83 16.71
CA PHE A 18 -13.50 37.89 16.36
C PHE A 18 -13.10 39.37 16.34
N GLY A 19 -12.20 39.76 17.24
CA GLY A 19 -11.58 41.07 17.24
C GLY A 19 -10.70 41.30 16.00
N PRO A 20 -10.33 42.56 15.70
CA PRO A 20 -9.45 42.88 14.59
C PRO A 20 -8.10 42.16 14.73
N PRO A 21 -7.44 41.77 13.61
CA PRO A 21 -6.16 41.10 13.67
C PRO A 21 -5.10 42.01 14.30
N PRO A 22 -4.15 41.46 15.07
CA PRO A 22 -3.06 42.25 15.64
C PRO A 22 -2.20 42.85 14.51
N THR A 23 -1.90 44.14 14.60
CA THR A 23 -0.97 44.82 13.70
C THR A 23 0.47 44.46 14.07
N MET A 24 1.17 43.76 13.18
CA MET A 24 2.60 43.48 13.32
C MET A 24 3.42 44.72 12.91
N PRO A 25 4.44 45.14 13.68
CA PRO A 25 5.38 46.17 13.26
C PRO A 25 6.23 45.69 12.06
N PRO A 26 6.67 46.59 11.17
CA PRO A 26 7.47 46.22 10.01
C PRO A 26 8.82 45.65 10.44
N THR A 27 9.22 44.54 9.81
CA THR A 27 10.53 43.92 9.94
C THR A 27 11.62 44.88 9.42
N PRO A 28 12.73 45.08 10.16
CA PRO A 28 13.85 45.87 9.65
C PRO A 28 14.57 45.13 8.52
N PRO A 29 15.15 45.85 7.54
CA PRO A 29 15.87 45.22 6.43
C PRO A 29 17.13 44.50 6.92
N THR A 30 17.30 43.27 6.45
CA THR A 30 18.49 42.44 6.63
C THR A 30 19.68 43.05 5.88
N SER A 31 20.74 43.40 6.61
CA SER A 31 22.03 43.81 6.02
C SER A 31 22.70 42.65 5.27
N PRO A 32 23.39 42.90 4.14
CA PRO A 32 24.09 41.87 3.40
C PRO A 32 25.36 41.39 4.14
N PRO A 33 25.81 40.14 3.92
CA PRO A 33 26.99 39.60 4.58
C PRO A 33 28.29 40.23 4.05
N HIS A 34 29.19 40.57 4.97
CA HIS A 34 30.56 41.02 4.69
C HIS A 34 31.43 39.85 4.19
N LEU A 35 32.10 40.05 3.05
CA LEU A 35 33.12 39.15 2.51
C LEU A 35 34.46 39.36 3.26
N PRO A 36 35.16 38.30 3.70
CA PRO A 36 36.51 38.42 4.25
C PRO A 36 37.53 38.78 3.16
N GLY A 37 38.27 39.85 3.41
CA GLY A 37 39.25 40.43 2.49
C GLY A 37 40.45 39.53 2.17
N GLN A 38 40.89 39.63 0.91
CA GLN A 38 42.17 39.14 0.42
C GLN A 38 43.30 39.95 1.07
N ARG A 39 44.21 39.29 1.80
CA ARG A 39 45.48 39.89 2.22
C ARG A 39 46.51 39.64 1.13
N ALA A 40 46.98 40.74 0.55
CA ALA A 40 48.09 40.81 -0.39
C ALA A 40 49.37 40.20 0.19
N ALA A 41 50.14 39.59 -0.71
CA ALA A 41 51.47 39.08 -0.47
C ALA A 41 52.46 40.23 -0.22
N GLU A 42 53.24 40.11 0.84
CA GLU A 42 54.52 40.82 0.99
C GLU A 42 55.60 39.78 1.30
N ALA A 43 56.64 39.82 0.47
CA ALA A 43 57.82 39.00 0.56
C ALA A 43 58.77 39.57 1.62
N ALA A 44 59.37 38.69 2.42
CA ALA A 44 60.62 38.95 3.12
C ALA A 44 61.44 37.65 3.18
N GLU A 45 62.66 37.74 2.67
CA GLU A 45 63.64 36.66 2.51
C GLU A 45 64.28 36.20 3.82
N SER A 46 64.71 34.92 3.77
CA SER A 46 65.93 34.34 4.36
C SER A 46 66.09 34.28 5.88
N GLY A 47 66.03 33.05 6.40
CA GLY A 47 66.48 32.65 7.73
C GLY A 47 66.50 31.13 7.85
N GLU A 48 67.64 30.53 7.54
CA GLU A 48 67.89 29.08 7.56
C GLU A 48 67.94 28.53 9.00
N ALA A 49 67.07 27.57 9.33
CA ALA A 49 67.26 26.67 10.46
C ALA A 49 66.56 25.32 10.23
N LYS A 50 67.39 24.33 9.91
CA LYS A 50 67.10 22.89 9.86
C LYS A 50 66.66 22.38 11.24
N ARG A 51 65.60 21.54 11.32
CA ARG A 51 65.56 20.20 11.97
C ARG A 51 64.14 19.61 11.95
N ASP A 52 64.11 18.29 11.84
CA ASP A 52 63.01 17.39 11.56
C ASP A 52 61.86 17.36 12.59
N ALA A 53 60.61 17.36 12.11
CA ALA A 53 59.50 16.56 12.65
C ALA A 53 58.35 16.48 11.62
N ARG A 54 58.03 15.26 11.19
CA ARG A 54 57.10 14.94 10.10
C ARG A 54 55.63 15.25 10.47
N PRO A 55 54.83 15.84 9.55
CA PRO A 55 53.37 15.79 9.61
C PRO A 55 52.85 14.43 9.11
N GLY A 56 51.97 13.82 9.90
CA GLY A 56 51.24 12.60 9.54
C GLY A 56 50.32 12.86 8.35
N ARG A 57 50.63 12.22 7.22
CA ARG A 57 49.79 12.14 6.03
C ARG A 57 49.42 10.68 5.82
N PHE A 58 48.13 10.38 5.81
CA PHE A 58 47.65 9.07 5.38
C PHE A 58 47.72 9.01 3.86
N SER A 59 48.55 8.12 3.33
CA SER A 59 48.62 7.81 1.90
C SER A 59 48.14 6.38 1.72
N VAL A 60 47.01 6.20 1.05
CA VAL A 60 46.50 4.89 0.65
C VAL A 60 47.13 4.54 -0.70
N SER A 61 47.94 3.49 -0.73
CA SER A 61 48.46 2.89 -1.97
C SER A 61 47.71 1.59 -2.23
N VAL A 62 46.97 1.51 -3.34
CA VAL A 62 46.38 0.26 -3.84
C VAL A 62 47.35 -0.34 -4.84
N ALA A 63 48.03 -1.41 -4.42
CA ALA A 63 48.79 -2.26 -5.32
C ALA A 63 47.89 -3.42 -5.78
N ALA A 64 47.59 -3.46 -7.08
CA ALA A 64 47.01 -4.60 -7.76
C ALA A 64 48.11 -5.63 -8.04
N GLY A 65 47.92 -6.87 -7.60
CA GLY A 65 48.83 -7.96 -7.91
C GLY A 65 48.64 -9.17 -7.00
N SER A 66 47.72 -10.06 -7.35
CA SER A 66 47.66 -11.41 -6.78
C SER A 66 47.66 -12.43 -7.91
N THR A 67 48.87 -12.83 -8.31
CA THR A 67 49.09 -14.07 -9.07
C THR A 67 48.82 -15.28 -8.15
N PRO A 68 48.10 -16.32 -8.58
CA PRO A 68 47.91 -17.54 -7.78
C PRO A 68 49.23 -18.33 -7.65
N GLY A 69 49.83 -18.28 -6.46
CA GLY A 69 50.97 -19.12 -6.07
C GLY A 69 50.51 -20.53 -5.70
N ALA A 70 51.26 -21.52 -6.15
CA ALA A 70 51.05 -22.93 -5.91
C ALA A 70 51.10 -23.30 -4.41
N GLY A 71 50.08 -24.03 -3.95
CA GLY A 71 50.12 -24.82 -2.71
C GLY A 71 49.77 -24.07 -1.43
N GLY A 72 48.52 -24.22 -0.94
CA GLY A 72 48.19 -23.82 0.43
C GLY A 72 46.71 -23.62 0.76
N ARG A 73 45.97 -24.73 0.92
CA ARG A 73 44.76 -24.90 1.78
C ARG A 73 43.73 -23.74 1.78
N GLY A 74 42.91 -23.66 0.73
CA GLY A 74 41.70 -22.83 0.70
C GLY A 74 40.52 -23.49 1.41
N ARG A 75 39.94 -22.83 2.40
CA ARG A 75 38.58 -23.13 2.89
C ARG A 75 37.59 -22.67 1.83
N ARG A 76 37.09 -23.58 1.02
CA ARG A 76 35.92 -23.33 0.17
C ARG A 76 34.68 -23.73 0.97
N MET A 77 33.87 -22.76 1.35
CA MET A 77 32.47 -23.01 1.71
C MET A 77 31.73 -23.30 0.40
N SER A 78 31.71 -24.57 0.02
CA SER A 78 30.88 -25.12 -1.03
C SER A 78 29.48 -25.41 -0.45
N CYS A 79 28.47 -24.67 -0.90
CA CYS A 79 27.10 -25.18 -0.98
C CYS A 79 26.53 -24.83 -2.35
N SER A 80 27.26 -25.21 -3.40
CA SER A 80 26.66 -25.55 -4.69
C SER A 80 25.86 -26.84 -4.51
N VAL A 81 24.61 -26.72 -4.05
CA VAL A 81 23.62 -27.80 -4.13
C VAL A 81 22.79 -27.53 -5.37
N VAL A 82 23.23 -28.13 -6.48
CA VAL A 82 22.43 -28.31 -7.69
C VAL A 82 21.82 -29.71 -7.59
N LEU A 83 20.51 -29.79 -7.39
CA LEU A 83 19.73 -31.01 -7.56
C LEU A 83 18.56 -30.69 -8.48
N ALA A 84 18.78 -30.97 -9.76
CA ALA A 84 17.72 -31.15 -10.73
C ALA A 84 17.09 -32.53 -10.48
N VAL A 85 15.79 -32.57 -10.16
CA VAL A 85 14.99 -33.80 -10.20
C VAL A 85 13.86 -33.57 -11.18
N ALA A 86 14.01 -34.18 -12.35
CA ALA A 86 12.96 -34.40 -13.31
C ALA A 86 12.18 -35.67 -12.91
N GLY A 87 10.86 -35.64 -13.12
CA GLY A 87 10.06 -36.87 -13.29
C GLY A 87 8.84 -37.00 -12.38
N ALA A 88 7.67 -36.84 -13.01
CA ALA A 88 6.57 -37.81 -13.05
C ALA A 88 5.19 -37.21 -12.69
N LEU A 89 4.36 -37.08 -13.72
CA LEU A 89 2.90 -36.98 -13.61
C LEU A 89 2.36 -38.26 -12.95
N ALA A 90 1.52 -38.11 -11.92
CA ALA A 90 0.57 -39.15 -11.54
C ALA A 90 -0.75 -38.49 -11.14
N VAL A 91 -1.73 -38.71 -12.01
CA VAL A 91 -3.15 -38.44 -11.86
C VAL A 91 -3.64 -39.05 -10.54
N ALA A 92 -4.02 -38.22 -9.57
CA ALA A 92 -4.87 -38.66 -8.48
C ALA A 92 -6.32 -38.55 -8.94
N THR A 93 -6.89 -39.73 -9.09
CA THR A 93 -8.21 -40.08 -9.59
C THR A 93 -9.35 -39.37 -8.87
N THR A 94 -10.35 -39.00 -9.65
CA THR A 94 -11.74 -38.85 -9.20
C THR A 94 -12.21 -40.12 -8.50
N LEU A 95 -12.41 -40.06 -7.18
CA LEU A 95 -13.18 -41.02 -6.39
C LEU A 95 -13.97 -40.19 -5.37
N SER A 96 -15.22 -39.83 -5.63
CA SER A 96 -16.34 -40.57 -5.03
C SER A 96 -17.65 -40.19 -5.72
N VAL A 97 -17.96 -40.92 -6.79
CA VAL A 97 -19.34 -41.08 -7.28
C VAL A 97 -19.64 -42.57 -7.21
N VAL A 98 -20.79 -42.88 -6.61
CA VAL A 98 -21.46 -44.20 -6.53
C VAL A 98 -20.93 -45.14 -5.45
N LEU A 99 -21.60 -45.09 -4.28
CA LEU A 99 -21.91 -46.28 -3.51
C LEU A 99 -23.42 -46.55 -3.59
N LEU A 100 -23.73 -47.65 -4.28
CA LEU A 100 -24.76 -48.67 -4.02
C LEU A 100 -26.23 -48.25 -3.83
N LYS A 101 -27.06 -48.65 -4.81
CA LYS A 101 -28.03 -49.73 -4.59
C LYS A 101 -28.39 -50.45 -5.90
N PRO A 102 -28.17 -51.77 -6.00
CA PRO A 102 -28.78 -52.63 -7.00
C PRO A 102 -30.06 -53.26 -6.41
N PHE A 103 -31.19 -53.13 -7.09
CA PHE A 103 -32.30 -54.08 -6.97
C PHE A 103 -33.04 -54.14 -8.30
N ASP A 104 -33.04 -55.35 -8.86
CA ASP A 104 -33.87 -55.84 -9.95
C ASP A 104 -35.35 -55.46 -9.79
N HIS A 105 -35.99 -55.08 -10.90
CA HIS A 105 -37.17 -55.79 -11.37
C HIS A 105 -37.41 -55.44 -12.84
N GLY A 106 -37.43 -56.45 -13.71
CA GLY A 106 -37.93 -56.30 -15.06
C GLY A 106 -39.44 -56.07 -15.06
N SER A 107 -39.94 -55.31 -16.04
CA SER A 107 -41.24 -55.55 -16.64
C SER A 107 -41.35 -54.72 -17.91
N GLY A 108 -41.67 -55.39 -19.01
CA GLY A 108 -42.30 -54.73 -20.16
C GLY A 108 -43.76 -54.42 -19.87
N GLY A 109 -44.41 -53.75 -20.83
CA GLY A 109 -45.86 -53.62 -20.91
C GLY A 109 -46.39 -52.20 -20.76
N ASP A 110 -47.12 -51.79 -21.79
CA ASP A 110 -47.67 -50.48 -22.09
C ASP A 110 -48.80 -49.96 -21.18
N THR A 111 -49.08 -48.67 -21.36
CA THR A 111 -50.35 -47.91 -21.23
C THR A 111 -50.62 -47.06 -19.97
N SER A 112 -51.04 -45.83 -20.30
CA SER A 112 -52.00 -44.96 -19.60
C SER A 112 -51.50 -43.97 -18.53
N ALA A 113 -51.46 -42.70 -18.97
CA ALA A 113 -51.97 -41.49 -18.32
C ALA A 113 -51.76 -41.28 -16.81
N ALA A 114 -50.82 -40.39 -16.45
CA ALA A 114 -50.95 -39.52 -15.29
C ALA A 114 -50.04 -38.28 -15.42
N ARG A 115 -50.61 -37.11 -15.17
CA ARG A 115 -49.97 -35.79 -15.09
C ARG A 115 -48.91 -35.73 -13.98
N PRO A 116 -47.74 -35.10 -14.16
CA PRO A 116 -46.87 -34.78 -13.03
C PRO A 116 -47.23 -33.42 -12.40
N PRO A 117 -46.99 -33.26 -11.09
CA PRO A 117 -47.30 -32.06 -10.31
C PRO A 117 -46.27 -30.94 -10.52
N SER A 118 -46.70 -29.71 -10.30
CA SER A 118 -45.81 -28.58 -10.00
C SER A 118 -45.18 -28.81 -8.62
N ASP A 119 -43.86 -28.62 -8.47
CA ASP A 119 -43.31 -27.94 -7.30
C ASP A 119 -41.79 -27.65 -7.37
N THR A 120 -41.49 -26.40 -7.05
CA THR A 120 -40.39 -25.88 -6.23
C THR A 120 -38.94 -25.88 -6.76
N ALA A 121 -38.55 -24.67 -7.17
CA ALA A 121 -37.27 -23.98 -6.93
C ALA A 121 -36.01 -24.83 -6.68
N THR A 122 -35.14 -24.88 -7.68
CA THR A 122 -33.70 -25.03 -7.46
C THR A 122 -33.04 -23.80 -8.07
N GLY A 123 -32.65 -22.86 -7.21
CA GLY A 123 -31.89 -21.69 -7.62
C GLY A 123 -30.57 -22.11 -8.27
N PRO A 124 -30.04 -21.35 -9.25
CA PRO A 124 -28.72 -21.64 -9.77
C PRO A 124 -27.72 -21.38 -8.64
N SER A 125 -27.11 -22.46 -8.14
CA SER A 125 -25.82 -22.41 -7.46
C SER A 125 -24.84 -21.80 -8.44
N ALA A 126 -24.68 -20.48 -8.36
CA ALA A 126 -23.65 -19.76 -9.06
C ALA A 126 -22.31 -20.15 -8.43
N ALA A 127 -21.77 -21.28 -8.89
CA ALA A 127 -20.35 -21.50 -8.89
C ALA A 127 -19.76 -20.35 -9.71
N ALA A 128 -19.36 -19.29 -8.99
CA ALA A 128 -18.76 -18.10 -9.54
C ALA A 128 -17.53 -18.53 -10.34
N THR A 129 -17.71 -18.65 -11.65
CA THR A 129 -16.64 -18.88 -12.61
C THR A 129 -15.74 -17.67 -12.46
N ALA A 130 -14.53 -17.87 -11.93
CA ALA A 130 -13.54 -16.82 -11.81
C ALA A 130 -13.23 -16.32 -13.22
N THR A 131 -13.86 -15.20 -13.61
CA THR A 131 -13.59 -14.52 -14.87
C THR A 131 -12.12 -14.18 -14.88
N THR A 132 -11.38 -14.92 -15.68
CA THR A 132 -9.93 -14.80 -15.78
C THR A 132 -9.63 -13.46 -16.44
N GLY A 133 -8.93 -12.57 -15.71
CA GLY A 133 -8.09 -11.55 -16.34
C GLY A 133 -8.68 -10.16 -16.60
N THR A 134 -9.78 -9.75 -15.97
CA THR A 134 -10.19 -8.33 -15.99
C THR A 134 -10.74 -7.89 -14.64
N VAL A 135 -10.32 -6.72 -14.18
CA VAL A 135 -10.84 -6.07 -12.97
C VAL A 135 -12.35 -5.79 -13.15
N PRO A 136 -13.23 -6.32 -12.27
CA PRO A 136 -14.67 -6.07 -12.35
C PRO A 136 -15.02 -4.59 -12.25
N GLU A 137 -16.08 -4.17 -12.96
CA GLU A 137 -16.45 -2.75 -13.08
C GLU A 137 -16.75 -2.07 -11.75
N GLN A 138 -17.27 -2.82 -10.77
CA GLN A 138 -17.52 -2.32 -9.42
C GLN A 138 -16.27 -1.76 -8.72
N TYR A 139 -15.05 -2.13 -9.13
CA TYR A 139 -13.82 -1.57 -8.56
C TYR A 139 -13.29 -0.38 -9.36
N LEU A 140 -13.54 -0.32 -10.66
CA LEU A 140 -12.92 0.66 -11.56
C LEU A 140 -13.34 2.08 -11.20
N GLY A 141 -12.49 3.08 -11.43
CA GLY A 141 -12.78 4.50 -11.20
C GLY A 141 -12.01 5.09 -10.03
N THR A 142 -12.45 6.26 -9.60
CA THR A 142 -11.81 7.06 -8.55
C THR A 142 -12.63 7.03 -7.27
N TRP A 143 -11.95 6.75 -6.17
CA TRP A 143 -12.54 6.51 -4.87
C TRP A 143 -11.89 7.41 -3.83
N ARG A 144 -12.68 8.02 -2.96
CA ARG A 144 -12.19 8.90 -1.91
C ARG A 144 -12.85 8.61 -0.57
N GLY A 145 -12.09 8.73 0.50
CA GLY A 145 -12.62 8.71 1.86
C GLY A 145 -11.57 9.04 2.90
N THR A 146 -12.00 9.31 4.13
CA THR A 146 -11.09 9.46 5.26
C THR A 146 -10.75 8.10 5.83
N GLY A 147 -9.48 7.90 6.21
CA GLY A 147 -9.02 6.65 6.79
C GLY A 147 -8.41 6.81 8.18
N THR A 148 -7.98 5.69 8.73
CA THR A 148 -7.27 5.60 10.01
C THR A 148 -5.99 4.80 9.84
N VAL A 149 -5.02 5.07 10.70
CA VAL A 149 -3.83 4.24 10.91
C VAL A 149 -3.84 3.75 12.36
N SER A 150 -3.32 2.57 12.61
CA SER A 150 -3.13 2.00 13.93
C SER A 150 -1.75 2.35 14.48
N LEU A 151 -1.72 3.04 15.63
CA LEU A 151 -0.51 3.35 16.39
C LEU A 151 -0.68 2.84 17.82
N ALA A 152 0.28 2.05 18.32
CA ALA A 152 0.20 1.44 19.66
C ALA A 152 -1.12 0.69 19.93
N GLY A 153 -1.69 0.06 18.90
CA GLY A 153 -2.95 -0.68 18.99
C GLY A 153 -4.22 0.19 19.02
N GLN A 154 -4.11 1.49 18.75
CA GLN A 154 -5.25 2.42 18.68
C GLN A 154 -5.34 3.01 17.27
N ASP A 155 -6.56 3.09 16.74
CA ASP A 155 -6.80 3.76 15.47
C ASP A 155 -6.85 5.26 15.66
N ILE A 156 -6.03 5.98 14.91
CA ILE A 156 -6.00 7.44 14.86
C ILE A 156 -6.33 7.92 13.44
N PRO A 157 -6.80 9.16 13.27
CA PRO A 157 -7.05 9.71 11.94
C PRO A 157 -5.80 9.62 11.05
N GLY A 158 -5.96 8.98 9.89
CA GLY A 158 -4.90 8.74 8.91
C GLY A 158 -5.02 9.64 7.68
N GLY A 159 -5.84 10.69 7.72
CA GLY A 159 -6.03 11.62 6.62
C GLY A 159 -7.01 11.13 5.54
N THR A 160 -6.88 11.70 4.35
CA THR A 160 -7.71 11.38 3.17
C THR A 160 -6.99 10.38 2.27
N TYR A 161 -7.74 9.42 1.73
CA TYR A 161 -7.27 8.41 0.80
C TYR A 161 -7.98 8.59 -0.53
N ASP A 162 -7.19 8.79 -1.58
CA ASP A 162 -7.60 8.86 -2.97
C ASP A 162 -7.09 7.63 -3.72
N ILE A 163 -7.99 6.75 -4.13
CA ILE A 163 -7.66 5.51 -4.82
C ILE A 163 -8.18 5.55 -6.25
N VAL A 164 -7.29 5.33 -7.20
CA VAL A 164 -7.64 5.17 -8.62
C VAL A 164 -7.48 3.70 -8.97
N VAL A 165 -8.52 3.10 -9.54
CA VAL A 165 -8.49 1.71 -10.01
C VAL A 165 -8.81 1.67 -11.49
N ARG A 166 -7.97 0.96 -12.24
CA ARG A 166 -8.03 0.81 -13.70
C ARG A 166 -8.07 -0.67 -14.06
N ARG A 167 -8.37 -0.97 -15.33
CA ARG A 167 -8.31 -2.35 -15.83
C ARG A 167 -6.84 -2.78 -15.92
N ALA A 168 -6.53 -3.94 -15.38
CA ALA A 168 -5.23 -4.59 -15.50
C ALA A 168 -5.39 -6.12 -15.44
N ALA A 169 -4.44 -6.83 -16.05
CA ALA A 169 -4.24 -8.24 -15.80
C ALA A 169 -3.38 -8.44 -14.53
N PRO A 170 -3.42 -9.61 -13.87
CA PRO A 170 -2.49 -9.93 -12.79
C PRO A 170 -1.03 -9.69 -13.22
N GLY A 171 -0.24 -9.07 -12.33
CA GLY A 171 1.12 -8.60 -12.59
C GLY A 171 1.20 -7.20 -13.21
N GLY A 172 0.10 -6.65 -13.71
CA GLY A 172 0.03 -5.28 -14.23
C GLY A 172 -0.29 -4.24 -13.14
N VAL A 173 0.04 -2.98 -13.42
CA VAL A 173 -0.35 -1.86 -12.56
C VAL A 173 -1.86 -1.65 -12.66
N VAL A 174 -2.56 -1.83 -11.55
CA VAL A 174 -4.01 -1.71 -11.46
C VAL A 174 -4.46 -0.34 -11.00
N GLY A 175 -3.58 0.44 -10.39
CA GLY A 175 -4.01 1.69 -9.79
C GLY A 175 -2.97 2.33 -8.90
N SER A 176 -3.45 3.25 -8.07
CA SER A 176 -2.65 3.96 -7.09
C SER A 176 -3.48 4.34 -5.87
N VAL A 177 -2.79 4.57 -4.75
CA VAL A 177 -3.34 5.14 -3.51
C VAL A 177 -2.56 6.39 -3.19
N THR A 178 -3.24 7.52 -3.04
CA THR A 178 -2.64 8.74 -2.48
C THR A 178 -3.23 8.96 -1.11
N GLN A 179 -2.40 8.91 -0.08
CA GLN A 179 -2.77 9.35 1.26
C GLN A 179 -2.34 10.82 1.42
N THR A 180 -3.20 11.64 2.00
CA THR A 180 -2.90 13.04 2.36
C THR A 180 -3.21 13.27 3.83
N ASP A 181 -2.21 13.67 4.62
CA ASP A 181 -2.37 13.93 6.04
C ASP A 181 -3.04 15.30 6.33
N ALA A 182 -3.30 15.58 7.61
CA ALA A 182 -3.95 16.82 8.04
C ALA A 182 -3.10 18.09 7.83
N LEU A 183 -1.79 17.93 7.60
CA LEU A 183 -0.83 19.00 7.34
C LEU A 183 -0.59 19.21 5.83
N GLY A 184 -1.20 18.38 4.98
CA GLY A 184 -1.04 18.40 3.53
C GLY A 184 0.17 17.59 3.02
N GLY A 185 0.86 16.84 3.88
CA GLY A 185 1.83 15.84 3.46
C GLY A 185 1.15 14.72 2.68
N SER A 186 1.81 14.18 1.66
CA SER A 186 1.22 13.13 0.83
C SER A 186 2.21 12.00 0.50
N CYS A 187 1.67 10.79 0.46
CA CYS A 187 2.38 9.57 0.07
C CYS A 187 1.57 8.86 -1.03
N LEU A 188 2.23 8.55 -2.15
CA LEU A 188 1.66 7.84 -3.28
C LEU A 188 2.17 6.41 -3.33
N ASP A 189 1.28 5.44 -3.36
CA ASP A 189 1.59 4.04 -3.64
C ASP A 189 1.10 3.64 -5.02
N VAL A 190 1.93 2.88 -5.74
CA VAL A 190 1.56 2.23 -6.99
C VAL A 190 1.08 0.81 -6.69
N LEU A 191 -0.10 0.45 -7.19
CA LEU A 191 -0.72 -0.84 -6.96
C LEU A 191 -0.48 -1.78 -8.16
N THR A 192 0.16 -2.91 -7.91
CA THR A 192 0.30 -4.01 -8.88
C THR A 192 -0.70 -5.12 -8.57
N LEU A 193 -1.51 -5.53 -9.54
CA LEU A 193 -2.56 -6.53 -9.34
C LEU A 193 -1.96 -7.90 -9.00
N LYS A 194 -2.41 -8.49 -7.90
CA LYS A 194 -2.08 -9.89 -7.56
C LYS A 194 -3.21 -10.83 -7.97
N SER A 195 -4.44 -10.51 -7.57
CA SER A 195 -5.63 -11.28 -7.91
C SER A 195 -6.89 -10.42 -7.79
N VAL A 196 -7.96 -10.81 -8.46
CA VAL A 196 -9.25 -10.13 -8.36
C VAL A 196 -10.41 -11.11 -8.49
N THR A 197 -11.44 -10.87 -7.68
CA THR A 197 -12.73 -11.56 -7.72
C THR A 197 -13.84 -10.53 -7.55
N SER A 198 -15.11 -10.97 -7.64
CA SER A 198 -16.24 -10.10 -7.32
C SER A 198 -16.28 -9.64 -5.86
N LYS A 199 -15.55 -10.30 -4.94
CA LYS A 199 -15.58 -9.99 -3.51
C LYS A 199 -14.35 -9.27 -3.01
N GLN A 200 -13.21 -9.44 -3.68
CA GLN A 200 -11.97 -8.79 -3.28
C GLN A 200 -11.03 -8.59 -4.46
N LEU A 201 -10.38 -7.42 -4.49
CA LEU A 201 -9.19 -7.13 -5.28
C LEU A 201 -7.99 -7.12 -4.33
N VAL A 202 -6.94 -7.87 -4.66
CA VAL A 202 -5.68 -7.91 -3.90
C VAL A 202 -4.57 -7.37 -4.79
N ALA A 203 -3.83 -6.40 -4.26
CA ALA A 203 -2.69 -5.79 -4.93
C ALA A 203 -1.45 -5.81 -4.03
N VAL A 204 -0.29 -5.69 -4.65
CA VAL A 204 0.94 -5.29 -3.97
C VAL A 204 1.06 -3.78 -4.14
N GLY A 205 0.99 -3.04 -3.03
CA GLY A 205 1.32 -1.62 -2.98
C GLY A 205 2.81 -1.42 -2.77
N ARG A 206 3.36 -0.35 -3.35
CA ARG A 206 4.74 0.11 -3.10
C ARG A 206 4.76 1.63 -3.21
N GLY A 207 5.41 2.28 -2.25
CA GLY A 207 5.65 3.73 -2.31
C GLY A 207 6.38 4.13 -3.60
N SER A 208 5.90 5.19 -4.24
CA SER A 208 6.53 5.80 -5.42
C SER A 208 7.96 6.24 -5.10
N GLU A 209 8.85 6.15 -6.09
CA GLU A 209 10.25 6.61 -5.97
C GLU A 209 10.34 8.12 -5.73
N ASP A 210 9.35 8.88 -6.20
CA ASP A 210 9.25 10.33 -6.02
C ASP A 210 8.66 10.75 -4.66
N ASN A 211 8.28 9.78 -3.81
CA ASN A 211 7.72 10.10 -2.51
C ASN A 211 8.73 10.81 -1.60
N PRO A 212 8.27 11.72 -0.74
CA PRO A 212 9.08 12.23 0.36
C PRO A 212 9.63 11.11 1.25
N SER A 213 10.77 11.37 1.91
CA SER A 213 11.48 10.37 2.73
C SER A 213 10.72 9.86 3.95
N HIS A 214 9.61 10.50 4.33
CA HIS A 214 8.76 10.05 5.44
C HIS A 214 7.75 8.96 5.02
N CYS A 215 7.55 8.77 3.72
CA CYS A 215 6.71 7.70 3.20
C CYS A 215 7.43 6.36 3.25
N VAL A 216 6.67 5.28 3.39
CA VAL A 216 7.22 3.91 3.41
C VAL A 216 7.40 3.41 1.98
N PRO A 217 8.63 3.08 1.53
CA PRO A 217 8.87 2.61 0.16
C PRO A 217 8.67 1.10 0.01
N ASP A 218 8.51 0.36 1.11
CA ASP A 218 8.44 -1.09 1.11
C ASP A 218 7.17 -1.61 0.45
N ALA A 219 7.28 -2.79 -0.16
CA ALA A 219 6.13 -3.46 -0.74
C ALA A 219 5.23 -4.04 0.37
N HIS A 220 3.93 -3.86 0.23
CA HIS A 220 2.93 -4.31 1.20
C HIS A 220 1.66 -4.81 0.50
N VAL A 221 0.77 -5.49 1.23
CA VAL A 221 -0.47 -6.03 0.65
C VAL A 221 -1.58 -5.00 0.80
N VAL A 222 -2.24 -4.69 -0.31
CA VAL A 222 -3.45 -3.85 -0.35
C VAL A 222 -4.66 -4.70 -0.71
N ARG A 223 -5.79 -4.46 -0.06
CA ARG A 223 -7.07 -5.10 -0.36
C ARG A 223 -8.14 -4.05 -0.57
N LEU A 224 -8.92 -4.22 -1.64
CA LEU A 224 -10.16 -3.48 -1.88
C LEU A 224 -11.32 -4.47 -1.84
N THR A 225 -12.32 -4.19 -1.01
CA THR A 225 -13.49 -5.04 -0.81
C THR A 225 -14.75 -4.22 -1.07
N PRO A 226 -15.68 -4.67 -1.94
CA PRO A 226 -16.96 -4.01 -2.11
C PRO A 226 -17.75 -4.00 -0.79
N ALA A 227 -18.21 -2.81 -0.42
CA ALA A 227 -18.99 -2.59 0.79
C ALA A 227 -20.43 -2.19 0.44
N SER A 228 -21.30 -2.15 1.45
CA SER A 228 -22.69 -1.71 1.27
C SER A 228 -22.77 -0.28 0.69
N GLY A 229 -23.82 0.00 -0.07
CA GLY A 229 -24.05 1.32 -0.67
C GLY A 229 -23.11 1.66 -1.84
N GLY A 230 -22.50 0.65 -2.47
CA GLY A 230 -21.58 0.87 -3.59
C GLY A 230 -20.24 1.47 -3.19
N ALA A 231 -19.90 1.44 -1.89
CA ALA A 231 -18.61 1.87 -1.36
C ALA A 231 -17.52 0.80 -1.58
N LEU A 232 -16.25 1.20 -1.39
CA LEU A 232 -15.12 0.28 -1.27
C LEU A 232 -14.48 0.41 0.10
N ASP A 233 -14.23 -0.71 0.78
CA ASP A 233 -13.34 -0.76 1.93
C ASP A 233 -11.91 -1.01 1.44
N PHE A 234 -10.98 -0.14 1.85
CA PHE A 234 -9.54 -0.24 1.63
C PHE A 234 -8.85 -0.68 2.92
N THR A 235 -7.93 -1.63 2.80
CA THR A 235 -6.96 -1.95 3.85
C THR A 235 -5.58 -2.16 3.26
N SER A 236 -4.56 -1.77 4.03
CA SER A 236 -3.15 -2.05 3.75
C SER A 236 -2.50 -2.77 4.91
N GLU A 237 -1.80 -3.86 4.62
CA GLU A 237 -0.97 -4.63 5.55
C GLU A 237 0.45 -4.04 5.56
N ASP A 238 0.59 -2.83 6.10
CA ASP A 238 1.86 -2.12 6.24
C ASP A 238 2.06 -1.63 7.69
N PRO A 239 2.70 -2.43 8.55
CA PRO A 239 2.94 -2.03 9.94
C PRO A 239 3.80 -0.77 10.10
N LYS A 240 4.67 -0.44 9.13
CA LYS A 240 5.50 0.77 9.19
C LYS A 240 4.67 2.02 8.90
N ALA A 241 3.65 1.90 8.06
CA ALA A 241 2.66 2.94 7.80
C ALA A 241 1.45 2.89 8.76
N GLY A 242 1.45 1.98 9.74
CA GLY A 242 0.36 1.84 10.70
C GLY A 242 -0.88 1.15 10.14
N ASN A 243 -0.75 0.21 9.21
CA ASN A 243 -1.84 -0.60 8.65
C ASN A 243 -3.08 0.23 8.24
N PRO A 244 -2.94 1.16 7.28
CA PRO A 244 -4.00 2.10 6.98
C PRO A 244 -5.27 1.40 6.48
N LYS A 245 -6.42 1.95 6.87
CA LYS A 245 -7.75 1.50 6.44
C LYS A 245 -8.68 2.67 6.19
N ALA A 246 -9.55 2.54 5.20
CA ALA A 246 -10.50 3.60 4.83
C ALA A 246 -11.76 2.99 4.23
N ARG A 247 -12.89 3.68 4.39
CA ARG A 247 -14.10 3.43 3.61
C ARG A 247 -14.26 4.53 2.59
N LEU A 248 -14.46 4.15 1.34
CA LEU A 248 -14.35 5.03 0.19
C LEU A 248 -15.66 5.10 -0.58
N THR A 249 -15.98 6.29 -1.06
CA THR A 249 -17.06 6.55 -2.00
C THR A 249 -16.48 6.88 -3.36
N ARG A 250 -17.16 6.48 -4.43
CA ARG A 250 -16.80 6.88 -5.78
C ARG A 250 -16.99 8.39 -5.96
N VAL A 251 -16.08 9.05 -6.68
CA VAL A 251 -16.08 10.51 -6.88
C VAL A 251 -16.00 10.95 -8.35
N ASP A 252 -16.13 10.01 -9.29
CA ASP A 252 -16.21 10.24 -10.73
C ASP A 252 -17.58 9.87 -11.33
#